data_AF-A0A8D8KHR2-F1
#
_entry.id   AF-A0A8D8KHR2-F1
#
_cell.length_a   1.000
_cell.length_b   1.000
_cell.length_c   1.000
_cell.angle_alpha   90.00
_cell.angle_beta   90.00
_cell.angle_gamma   90.00
#
_symmetry.space_group_name_H-M   'P 1'
#
loop_
_entity.id
_entity.type
_entity.pdbx_description
1 polymer ?
#
loop_
_entity_poly.entity_id
_entity_poly.type
_entity_poly.pdbx_seq_one_letter_code
_entity_poly.pdbx_strand_id
1 'polypeptide(L)'
;MFCLDPMKPPIVRLTEQSAVGDGRFLLARLREIKVYDNLRLYLAYLKDQKPDVCIDGLTLTSMHVFFASNGLPTEPEHLMNIFMEYNSTIGISPKQTLTDLETYRKYVTTRRLQYLQHSRETANKFYLPTTSSNFYKH
;
A
#
# COMPACT_ATOMS: atom_id res chain seq x y z
N MET A 1 6.21 30.79 35.83
CA MET A 1 5.42 31.66 34.93
C MET A 1 5.49 31.02 33.55
N PHE A 2 4.47 30.25 33.17
CA PHE A 2 4.47 29.49 31.92
C PHE A 2 4.00 30.41 30.78
N CYS A 3 4.88 30.65 29.81
CA CYS A 3 4.58 31.39 28.59
C CYS A 3 3.70 30.53 27.70
N LEU A 4 2.38 30.74 27.78
CA LEU A 4 1.38 30.13 26.90
C LEU A 4 1.21 31.05 25.69
N ASP A 5 2.12 30.98 24.73
CA ASP A 5 1.90 31.56 23.40
C ASP A 5 0.91 30.66 22.65
N PRO A 6 -0.35 31.10 22.42
CA PRO A 6 -1.40 30.28 21.83
C PRO A 6 -1.15 29.93 20.35
N MET A 7 -0.16 30.55 19.72
CA MET A 7 0.19 30.31 18.31
C MET A 7 1.36 29.34 18.14
N LYS A 8 1.96 28.86 19.23
CA LYS A 8 3.03 27.86 19.16
C LYS A 8 2.39 26.46 19.08
N PRO A 9 2.49 25.75 17.94
CA PRO A 9 1.94 24.40 17.86
C PRO A 9 2.60 23.52 18.92
N PRO A 10 1.84 22.68 19.63
CA PRO A 10 2.39 21.82 20.66
C PRO A 10 3.44 20.90 20.02
N ILE A 11 4.68 20.99 20.50
CA ILE A 11 5.75 20.07 20.11
C ILE A 11 5.46 18.76 20.83
N VAL A 12 4.74 17.86 20.16
CA VAL A 12 4.53 16.49 20.62
C VAL A 12 5.85 15.76 20.48
N ARG A 13 6.64 15.70 21.56
CA ARG A 13 7.74 14.75 21.66
C ARG A 13 7.15 13.39 21.97
N LEU A 14 7.12 12.51 20.97
CA LEU A 14 6.87 11.08 21.15
C LEU A 14 8.01 10.52 22.03
N THR A 15 7.78 10.39 23.33
CA THR A 15 8.71 9.74 24.26
C THR A 15 8.50 8.23 24.20
N GLU A 16 9.59 7.45 24.23
CA GLU A 16 9.66 5.98 24.12
C GLU A 16 8.73 5.19 25.08
N GLN A 17 8.17 5.83 26.11
CA GLN A 17 7.14 5.27 26.99
C GLN A 17 5.75 5.15 26.32
N SER A 18 5.55 5.71 25.13
CA SER A 18 4.28 5.60 24.37
C SER A 18 4.07 4.21 23.75
N ALA A 19 5.09 3.36 23.64
CA ALA A 19 5.01 2.10 22.91
C ALA A 19 3.90 1.12 23.41
N VAL A 20 3.55 1.16 24.69
CA VAL A 20 2.46 0.32 25.26
C VAL A 20 1.07 0.96 25.05
N GLY A 21 1.00 2.29 24.95
CA GLY A 21 -0.24 3.02 24.63
C GLY A 21 -0.52 3.11 23.13
N ASP A 22 0.52 3.10 22.30
CA ASP A 22 0.47 3.22 20.84
C ASP A 22 -0.15 1.99 20.17
N GLY A 23 0.01 0.79 20.75
CA GLY A 23 -0.56 -0.44 20.19
C GLY A 23 -2.08 -0.34 19.96
N ARG A 24 -2.84 0.20 20.94
CA ARG A 24 -4.29 0.38 20.80
C ARG A 24 -4.67 1.37 19.70
N PHE A 25 -3.89 2.44 19.55
CA PHE A 25 -4.09 3.41 18.48
C PHE A 25 -3.81 2.80 17.11
N LEU A 26 -2.70 2.06 16.97
CA LEU A 26 -2.30 1.39 15.73
C LEU A 26 -3.34 0.35 15.29
N LEU A 27 -3.83 -0.46 16.23
CA LEU A 27 -4.91 -1.42 15.97
C LEU A 27 -6.23 -0.73 15.62
N ALA A 28 -6.54 0.41 16.27
CA ALA A 28 -7.72 1.20 15.91
C ALA A 28 -7.60 1.79 14.51
N ARG A 29 -6.41 2.23 14.09
CA ARG A 29 -6.14 2.75 12.74
C ARG A 29 -6.41 1.69 11.68
N LEU A 30 -6.10 0.42 11.96
CA LEU A 30 -6.35 -0.71 11.05
C LEU A 30 -7.83 -1.08 10.88
N ARG A 31 -8.74 -0.49 11.67
CA ARG A 31 -10.19 -0.59 11.41
C ARG A 31 -10.59 0.20 10.16
N GLU A 32 -9.79 1.18 9.74
CA GLU A 32 -10.03 1.87 8.49
C GLU A 32 -9.61 1.01 7.31
N ILE A 33 -10.60 0.62 6.50
CA ILE A 33 -10.42 -0.34 5.41
C ILE A 33 -9.32 0.07 4.43
N LYS A 34 -9.21 1.37 4.12
CA LYS A 34 -8.17 1.90 3.24
C LYS A 34 -6.76 1.69 3.81
N VAL A 35 -6.60 1.84 5.13
CA VAL A 35 -5.32 1.63 5.80
C VAL A 35 -4.97 0.15 5.82
N TYR A 36 -5.95 -0.69 6.16
CA TYR A 36 -5.79 -2.15 6.17
C TYR A 36 -5.44 -2.70 4.79
N ASP A 37 -6.16 -2.29 3.74
CA ASP A 37 -5.94 -2.77 2.38
C ASP A 37 -4.57 -2.32 1.84
N ASN A 38 -4.17 -1.07 2.11
CA ASN A 38 -2.85 -0.59 1.73
C ASN A 38 -1.74 -1.34 2.47
N LEU A 39 -1.93 -1.62 3.77
CA LEU A 39 -1.01 -2.45 4.53
C LEU A 39 -0.90 -3.85 3.94
N ARG A 40 -2.04 -4.48 3.64
CA ARG A 40 -2.09 -5.81 3.02
C ARG A 40 -1.39 -5.82 1.66
N LEU A 41 -1.62 -4.81 0.82
CA LEU A 41 -0.95 -4.65 -0.47
C LEU A 41 0.56 -4.47 -0.33
N TYR A 42 0.98 -3.66 0.63
CA TYR A 42 2.39 -3.43 0.91
C TYR A 42 3.10 -4.72 1.34
N LEU A 43 2.55 -5.40 2.35
CA LEU A 43 3.13 -6.63 2.90
C LEU A 43 3.11 -7.78 1.90
N ALA A 44 2.07 -7.88 1.08
CA ALA A 44 1.94 -8.94 0.09
C ALA A 44 2.84 -8.72 -1.14
N TYR A 45 3.16 -7.47 -1.48
CA TYR A 45 3.84 -7.18 -2.75
C TYR A 45 4.96 -6.15 -2.62
N LEU A 46 4.65 -4.89 -2.29
CA LEU A 46 5.56 -3.76 -2.49
C LEU A 46 6.81 -3.80 -1.60
N LYS A 47 6.77 -4.44 -0.43
CA LYS A 47 7.90 -4.49 0.50
C LYS A 47 9.18 -5.10 -0.09
N ASP A 48 9.05 -6.03 -1.03
CA ASP A 48 10.16 -6.75 -1.67
C ASP A 48 10.48 -6.19 -3.07
N GLN A 49 9.82 -5.10 -3.48
CA GLN A 49 9.99 -4.52 -4.81
C GLN A 49 10.95 -3.34 -4.80
N LYS A 50 11.47 -3.02 -5.99
CA LYS A 50 12.24 -1.79 -6.18
C LYS A 50 11.35 -0.55 -6.04
N PRO A 51 11.89 0.61 -5.66
CA PRO A 51 11.11 1.83 -5.42
C PRO A 51 10.30 2.36 -6.62
N ASP A 52 10.72 2.03 -7.84
CA ASP A 52 10.09 2.40 -9.11
C ASP A 52 8.88 1.53 -9.46
N VAL A 53 8.69 0.39 -8.78
CA VAL A 53 7.54 -0.47 -9.00
C VAL A 53 6.27 0.20 -8.47
N CYS A 54 5.31 0.39 -9.38
CA CYS A 54 4.03 1.04 -9.10
C CYS A 54 2.86 0.07 -9.29
N ILE A 55 2.01 -0.10 -8.28
CA ILE A 55 0.75 -0.87 -8.33
C ILE A 55 -0.41 0.05 -8.00
N ASP A 56 -1.39 0.12 -8.90
CA ASP A 56 -2.59 0.94 -8.74
C ASP A 56 -2.28 2.40 -8.34
N GLY A 57 -1.19 2.95 -8.90
CA GLY A 57 -0.71 4.31 -8.60
C GLY A 57 0.16 4.42 -7.33
N LEU A 58 0.39 3.32 -6.62
CA LEU A 58 1.17 3.27 -5.38
C LEU A 58 2.56 2.68 -5.62
N THR A 59 3.58 3.44 -5.25
CA THR A 59 4.99 3.01 -5.15
C THR A 59 5.38 2.68 -3.72
N LEU A 60 6.51 1.98 -3.53
CA LEU A 60 7.14 1.77 -2.23
C LEU A 60 7.25 3.08 -1.42
N THR A 61 7.78 4.13 -2.05
CA THR A 61 7.93 5.44 -1.42
C THR A 61 6.60 6.04 -0.99
N SER A 62 5.58 5.98 -1.86
CA SER A 62 4.24 6.48 -1.53
C SER A 62 3.59 5.71 -0.39
N MET A 63 3.85 4.40 -0.26
CA MET A 63 3.37 3.57 0.86
C MET A 63 4.05 3.94 2.17
N HIS A 64 5.36 4.19 2.16
CA HIS A 64 6.07 4.67 3.35
C HIS A 64 5.53 6.02 3.84
N VAL A 65 5.31 6.97 2.92
CA VAL A 65 4.67 8.26 3.26
C VAL A 65 3.25 8.05 3.78
N PHE A 66 2.48 7.16 3.13
CA PHE A 66 1.13 6.82 3.57
C PHE A 66 1.13 6.27 5.00
N PHE A 67 1.98 5.30 5.34
CA PHE A 67 2.05 4.76 6.70
C PHE A 67 2.48 5.80 7.73
N ALA A 68 3.54 6.56 7.46
CA ALA A 68 4.00 7.62 8.35
C ALA A 68 2.90 8.66 8.62
N SER A 69 2.14 9.08 7.60
CA SER A 69 1.03 10.03 7.76
C SER A 69 -0.16 9.46 8.57
N ASN A 70 -0.27 8.14 8.65
CA ASN A 70 -1.27 7.44 9.46
C ASN A 70 -0.73 7.04 10.85
N GLY A 71 0.49 7.47 11.21
CA GLY A 71 1.13 7.13 12.47
C GLY A 71 1.60 5.67 12.57
N LEU A 72 1.68 4.95 11.45
CA LEU A 72 2.17 3.58 11.39
C LEU A 72 3.69 3.54 11.17
N PRO A 73 4.38 2.49 11.64
CA PRO A 73 5.79 2.30 11.30
C PRO A 73 5.96 2.05 9.79
N THR A 74 7.15 2.33 9.27
CA THR A 74 7.50 2.08 7.87
C THR A 74 8.28 0.78 7.66
N GLU A 75 8.78 0.19 8.74
CA GLU A 75 9.54 -1.05 8.71
C GLU A 75 8.62 -2.26 8.49
N PRO A 76 8.90 -3.14 7.49
CA PRO A 76 8.06 -4.28 7.15
C PRO A 76 7.80 -5.24 8.32
N GLU A 77 8.79 -5.46 9.18
CA GLU A 77 8.70 -6.38 10.32
C GLU A 77 7.71 -5.87 11.36
N HIS A 78 7.77 -4.58 11.71
CA HIS A 78 6.83 -3.96 12.63
C HIS A 78 5.42 -3.92 12.05
N LEU A 79 5.30 -3.59 10.76
CA LEU A 79 4.04 -3.61 10.04
C LEU A 79 3.40 -5.01 10.00
N MET A 80 4.21 -6.06 9.82
CA MET A 80 3.75 -7.45 9.89
C MET A 80 3.25 -7.81 11.29
N ASN A 81 3.97 -7.40 12.34
CA ASN A 81 3.56 -7.67 13.72
C ASN A 81 2.19 -7.04 14.04
N ILE A 82 1.99 -5.77 13.70
CA ILE A 82 0.71 -5.07 13.91
C ILE A 82 -0.39 -5.73 13.05
N PHE A 83 -0.09 -6.10 11.81
CA PHE A 83 -1.05 -6.80 10.94
C PHE A 83 -1.52 -8.13 11.54
N MET A 84 -0.58 -8.92 12.08
CA MET A 84 -0.86 -10.20 12.75
C MET A 84 -1.64 -10.02 14.04
N GLU A 85 -1.27 -9.04 14.85
CA GLU A 85 -1.96 -8.69 16.08
C GLU A 85 -3.41 -8.28 15.80
N TYR A 86 -3.62 -7.36 14.84
CA TYR A 86 -4.96 -6.93 14.43
C TYR A 86 -5.83 -8.10 13.96
N ASN A 87 -5.32 -8.96 13.07
CA ASN A 87 -6.05 -10.13 12.61
C ASN A 87 -6.41 -11.08 13.76
N SER A 88 -5.50 -11.25 14.71
CA SER A 88 -5.77 -12.05 15.92
C SER A 88 -6.90 -11.43 16.77
N THR A 89 -6.96 -10.09 16.89
CA THR A 89 -8.04 -9.42 17.66
C THR A 89 -9.43 -9.60 17.06
N ILE A 90 -9.53 -9.84 15.74
CA ILE A 90 -10.79 -10.11 15.05
C ILE A 90 -11.05 -11.61 14.85
N GLY A 91 -10.27 -12.46 15.52
CA GLY A 91 -10.48 -13.92 15.54
C GLY A 91 -9.86 -14.68 14.36
N ILE A 92 -8.99 -14.05 13.55
CA ILE A 92 -8.29 -14.71 12.46
C ILE A 92 -6.96 -15.25 12.98
N SER A 93 -6.72 -16.55 12.80
CA SER A 93 -5.49 -17.18 13.28
C SER A 93 -4.26 -16.71 12.49
N PRO A 94 -3.05 -16.64 13.09
CA PRO A 94 -1.84 -16.22 12.40
C PRO A 94 -1.53 -17.06 11.14
N LYS A 95 -1.82 -18.36 11.17
CA LYS A 95 -1.67 -19.26 10.01
C LYS A 95 -2.60 -18.85 8.86
N GLN A 96 -3.84 -18.52 9.19
CA GLN A 96 -4.83 -18.06 8.21
C GLN A 96 -4.43 -16.69 7.65
N THR A 97 -4.00 -15.76 8.50
CA THR A 97 -3.49 -14.45 8.09
C THR A 97 -2.34 -14.52 7.08
N LEU A 98 -1.37 -15.42 7.30
CA LEU A 98 -0.27 -15.65 6.35
C LEU A 98 -0.77 -16.27 5.04
N THR A 99 -1.68 -17.24 5.14
CA THR A 99 -2.29 -17.87 3.97
C THR A 99 -3.05 -16.84 3.12
N ASP A 100 -3.75 -15.92 3.79
CA ASP A 100 -4.51 -14.84 3.17
C ASP A 100 -3.61 -13.80 2.49
N LEU A 101 -2.44 -13.51 3.07
CA LEU A 101 -1.42 -12.66 2.43
C LEU A 101 -0.81 -13.34 1.20
N GLU A 102 -0.47 -14.62 1.28
CA GLU A 102 0.07 -15.37 0.15
C GLU A 102 -0.94 -15.47 -1.01
N THR A 103 -2.20 -15.75 -0.67
CA THR A 103 -3.30 -15.79 -1.65
C THR A 103 -3.52 -14.42 -2.28
N TYR A 104 -3.49 -13.35 -1.48
CA TYR A 104 -3.61 -11.99 -1.99
C TYR A 104 -2.46 -11.62 -2.95
N ARG A 105 -1.22 -11.99 -2.61
CA ARG A 105 -0.05 -11.81 -3.49
C ARG A 105 -0.26 -12.49 -4.84
N LYS A 106 -0.75 -13.74 -4.86
CA LYS A 106 -1.07 -14.47 -6.10
C LYS A 106 -2.14 -13.74 -6.91
N TYR A 107 -3.23 -13.30 -6.27
CA TYR A 107 -4.30 -12.56 -6.92
C TYR A 107 -3.83 -11.25 -7.56
N VAL A 108 -3.09 -10.42 -6.81
CA VAL A 108 -2.52 -9.15 -7.31
C VAL A 108 -1.62 -9.41 -8.52
N THR A 109 -0.78 -10.45 -8.46
CA THR A 109 0.09 -10.84 -9.57
C THR A 109 -0.70 -11.27 -10.81
N THR A 110 -1.76 -12.08 -10.64
CA THR A 110 -2.63 -12.50 -11.74
C THR A 110 -3.38 -11.32 -12.36
N ARG A 111 -3.98 -10.44 -11.55
CA ARG A 111 -4.63 -9.22 -12.03
C ARG A 111 -3.66 -8.31 -12.80
N ARG A 112 -2.40 -8.23 -12.33
CA ARG A 112 -1.33 -7.49 -13.00
C ARG A 112 -0.96 -8.11 -14.35
N LEU A 113 -0.79 -9.44 -14.41
CA LEU A 113 -0.53 -10.15 -15.67
C LEU A 113 -1.67 -9.92 -16.66
N GLN A 114 -2.92 -9.99 -16.19
CA GLN A 114 -4.09 -9.70 -17.01
C GLN A 114 -4.13 -8.24 -17.46
N TYR A 115 -3.81 -7.27 -16.59
CA TYR A 115 -3.74 -5.86 -16.98
C TYR A 115 -2.65 -5.60 -18.02
N LEU A 116 -1.46 -6.17 -17.83
CA LEU A 116 -0.36 -6.06 -18.80
C LEU A 116 -0.72 -6.72 -20.13
N GLN A 117 -1.35 -7.89 -20.08
CA GLN A 117 -1.86 -8.57 -21.26
C GLN A 117 -2.92 -7.72 -21.98
N HIS A 118 -3.90 -7.19 -21.25
CA HIS A 118 -4.94 -6.32 -21.78
C HIS A 118 -4.36 -5.02 -22.36
N SER A 119 -3.39 -4.40 -21.69
CA SER A 119 -2.70 -3.19 -22.15
C SER A 119 -1.93 -3.46 -23.45
N ARG A 120 -1.28 -4.62 -23.58
CA ARG A 120 -0.60 -5.03 -24.84
C ARG A 120 -1.61 -5.29 -25.95
N GLU A 121 -2.70 -5.98 -25.65
CA GLU A 121 -3.78 -6.28 -26.60
C GLU A 121 -4.54 -5.03 -27.05
N THR A 122 -4.67 -4.02 -26.19
CA THR A 122 -5.31 -2.73 -26.51
C THR A 122 -4.37 -1.76 -27.20
N ALA A 123 -3.08 -1.72 -26.83
CA ALA A 123 -2.07 -0.95 -27.56
C ALA A 123 -1.94 -1.43 -29.01
N ASN A 124 -2.03 -2.74 -29.25
CA ASN A 124 -2.02 -3.31 -30.60
C ASN A 124 -3.29 -3.04 -31.42
N LYS A 125 -4.39 -2.58 -30.81
CA LYS A 125 -5.62 -2.19 -31.55
C LYS A 125 -5.52 -0.81 -32.20
N PHE A 126 -4.57 0.03 -31.79
CA PHE A 126 -4.33 1.35 -32.38
C PHE A 126 -3.24 1.36 -33.47
N TYR A 127 -2.63 0.20 -33.77
CA TYR A 127 -1.61 0.03 -34.81
C TYR A 127 -2.11 -0.83 -35.98
N LEU A 128 -3.34 -0.60 -36.46
CA LEU A 128 -3.70 -0.99 -37.81
C LEU A 128 -3.32 0.16 -38.75
N PRO A 129 -2.33 0.01 -39.64
CA PRO A 129 -2.16 0.99 -40.71
C PRO A 129 -3.38 0.87 -41.61
N THR A 130 -4.22 1.91 -41.64
CA THR A 130 -5.16 2.12 -42.73
C THR A 130 -4.33 2.34 -44.00
N THR A 131 -4.10 1.27 -44.75
CA THR A 131 -3.68 1.36 -46.15
C THR A 131 -4.84 1.92 -46.97
N SER A 132 -5.02 3.24 -46.95
CA SER A 132 -5.78 3.92 -47.98
C SER A 132 -4.88 4.17 -49.18
N SER A 133 -5.03 3.27 -50.14
CA SER A 133 -4.59 3.34 -51.53
C SER A 133 -4.86 4.70 -52.21
N ASN A 134 -4.00 5.01 -53.19
CA ASN A 134 -4.10 6.00 -54.28
C ASN A 134 -3.81 7.46 -53.96
N PHE A 135 -2.60 7.94 -54.28
CA PHE A 135 -2.40 9.25 -54.94
C PHE A 135 -0.99 9.31 -55.59
N TYR A 136 -0.87 8.77 -56.80
CA TYR A 136 0.10 9.25 -57.80
C TYR A 136 -0.60 9.28 -59.16
N LYS A 137 -1.02 10.48 -59.56
CA LYS A 137 -1.22 10.87 -60.96
C LYS A 137 -0.73 12.30 -61.11
N HIS A 138 0.43 12.45 -61.74
CA HIS A 138 0.78 13.59 -62.57
C HIS A 138 1.57 13.06 -63.76
#